data_AF-A0A368BAC4-F1
#
_entry.id   AF-A0A368BAC4-F1
#
_cell.length_a   1.000
_cell.length_b   1.000
_cell.length_c   1.000
_cell.angle_alpha   90.00
_cell.angle_beta   90.00
_cell.angle_gamma   90.00
#
_symmetry.space_group_name_H-M   'P 1'
#
loop_
_entity.id
_entity.type
_entity.pdbx_description
1 polymer ?
#
loop_
_entity_poly.entity_id
_entity_poly.type
_entity_poly.pdbx_seq_one_letter_code
_entity_poly.pdbx_strand_id
1 'polypeptide(L)'
;MKFRIARDAFLDSLQQVQHVVSTRTTLPILSNVLIEASGGTLRLTTTDLDVGVSGTVEAEISKEGSTTMPVKRLVSIIRELPNAEVEVAVDAKDVASITCGPSFFKIIGLEHGEFPPLPDFKEAKEYKIPQALLRESLKKTSYAISNDETRYVLNGIFTAFKEGKLTLVATDGRRLAMVENDLEFPASHETDFIIPTKAVQELQRLLGDDGDAVARLGDNQIVFEVGSSVIVSKLIEGNYPNYRQVIPGEAKETLNLGREALLETSRRVSLLSSEKSNSVKLVVSEGSMDLTANSPDIGEAKESMPVNYDGKEIAIAFNPEFLMAPLRNLEDDEVQLDLIDEMSPGVLRGSGSFLYVLMPMRVTG
;
A
#
# COMPACT_ATOMS: atom_id res chain seq x y z
N MET A 1 20.35 -18.00 23.90
CA MET A 1 20.01 -18.39 22.52
C MET A 1 21.28 -18.61 21.71
N LYS A 2 21.34 -19.59 20.81
CA LYS A 2 22.41 -19.81 19.83
C LYS A 2 21.86 -20.51 18.57
N PHE A 3 22.14 -19.96 17.40
CA PHE A 3 21.71 -20.51 16.11
C PHE A 3 22.71 -20.26 14.97
N ARG A 4 22.56 -21.02 13.88
CA ARG A 4 23.24 -20.81 12.60
C ARG A 4 22.23 -20.73 11.46
N ILE A 5 22.50 -19.86 10.50
CA ILE A 5 21.60 -19.59 9.36
C ILE A 5 22.41 -19.12 8.15
N ALA A 6 21.96 -19.45 6.94
CA ALA A 6 22.55 -18.90 5.72
C ALA A 6 22.39 -17.37 5.70
N ARG A 7 23.45 -16.64 5.34
CA ARG A 7 23.45 -15.16 5.32
C ARG A 7 22.28 -14.59 4.52
N ASP A 8 22.01 -15.12 3.34
CA ASP A 8 20.96 -14.61 2.45
C ASP A 8 19.56 -14.82 3.05
N ALA A 9 19.27 -16.02 3.55
CA ALA A 9 18.00 -16.31 4.22
C ALA A 9 17.74 -15.42 5.45
N PHE A 10 18.80 -15.14 6.23
CA PHE A 10 18.68 -14.25 7.38
C PHE A 10 18.46 -12.80 6.96
N LEU A 11 19.18 -12.34 5.93
CA LEU A 11 19.03 -10.99 5.40
C LEU A 11 17.62 -10.77 4.86
N ASP A 12 17.11 -11.68 4.05
CA ASP A 12 15.80 -11.57 3.42
C ASP A 12 14.69 -11.50 4.48
N SER A 13 14.76 -12.38 5.49
CA SER A 13 13.81 -12.41 6.61
C SER A 13 13.87 -11.14 7.47
N LEU A 14 15.06 -10.59 7.70
CA LEU A 14 15.22 -9.32 8.42
C LEU A 14 14.72 -8.12 7.59
N GLN A 15 14.97 -8.13 6.29
CA GLN A 15 14.50 -7.07 5.39
C GLN A 15 12.97 -7.05 5.30
N GLN A 16 12.35 -8.22 5.32
CA GLN A 16 10.92 -8.37 5.32
C GLN A 16 10.27 -7.67 6.53
N VAL A 17 10.83 -7.81 7.73
CA VAL A 17 10.23 -7.27 8.96
C VAL A 17 10.68 -5.85 9.30
N GLN A 18 11.80 -5.33 8.79
CA GLN A 18 12.34 -4.05 9.26
C GLN A 18 11.49 -2.81 8.90
N HIS A 19 10.61 -2.89 7.91
CA HIS A 19 9.96 -1.72 7.29
C HIS A 19 9.01 -0.96 8.23
N VAL A 20 8.38 -1.68 9.17
CA VAL A 20 7.51 -1.11 10.19
C VAL A 20 8.27 -0.23 11.20
N VAL A 21 9.58 -0.43 11.33
CA VAL A 21 10.38 0.26 12.35
C VAL A 21 10.60 1.73 12.01
N SER A 22 9.89 2.59 12.74
CA SER A 22 10.03 4.05 12.68
C SER A 22 11.47 4.51 12.98
N THR A 23 11.90 5.58 12.31
CA THR A 23 13.16 6.28 12.65
C THR A 23 13.01 7.24 13.83
N ARG A 24 11.77 7.52 14.26
CA ARG A 24 11.43 8.45 15.33
C ARG A 24 10.53 7.75 16.36
N THR A 25 11.09 6.85 17.16
CA THR A 25 10.39 6.21 18.29
C THR A 25 10.90 6.76 19.61
N THR A 26 9.99 6.97 20.57
CA THR A 26 10.33 7.30 21.97
C THR A 26 10.67 6.06 22.80
N LEU A 27 10.25 4.88 22.35
CA LEU A 27 10.54 3.59 22.98
C LEU A 27 11.67 2.88 22.20
N PRO A 28 12.89 2.79 22.76
CA PRO A 28 14.05 2.22 22.06
C PRO A 28 13.84 0.77 21.59
N ILE A 29 13.08 -0.03 22.35
CA ILE A 29 12.82 -1.44 22.01
C ILE A 29 12.04 -1.61 20.70
N LEU A 30 11.25 -0.63 20.28
CA LEU A 30 10.55 -0.66 18.99
C LEU A 30 11.50 -0.41 17.80
N SER A 31 12.75 -0.01 18.05
CA SER A 31 13.82 -0.01 17.03
C SER A 31 14.47 -1.38 16.83
N ASN A 32 14.10 -2.35 17.67
CA ASN A 32 14.65 -3.70 17.63
C ASN A 32 13.72 -4.67 16.89
N VAL A 33 14.31 -5.74 16.38
CA VAL A 33 13.60 -6.97 16.00
C VAL A 33 13.65 -7.92 17.20
N LEU A 34 12.51 -8.47 17.59
CA LEU A 34 12.41 -9.63 18.47
C LEU A 34 12.78 -10.87 17.67
N ILE A 35 13.74 -11.64 18.17
CA ILE A 35 14.22 -12.89 17.56
C ILE A 35 13.92 -14.01 18.54
N GLU A 36 13.15 -14.99 18.11
CA GLU A 36 12.77 -16.14 18.92
C GLU A 36 13.20 -17.41 18.20
N ALA A 37 14.10 -18.17 18.83
CA ALA A 37 14.65 -19.39 18.28
C ALA A 37 14.05 -20.60 19.01
N SER A 38 13.23 -21.39 18.33
CA SER A 38 12.73 -22.67 18.83
C SER A 38 12.42 -23.65 17.70
N GLY A 39 12.57 -24.95 17.95
CA GLY A 39 12.07 -26.00 17.05
C GLY A 39 12.66 -25.99 15.62
N GLY A 40 13.89 -25.49 15.43
CA GLY A 40 14.53 -25.37 14.12
C GLY A 40 14.13 -24.14 13.29
N THR A 41 13.39 -23.19 13.88
CA THR A 41 12.91 -21.98 13.20
C THR A 41 13.22 -20.73 14.01
N LEU A 42 13.60 -19.65 13.32
CA LEU A 42 13.61 -18.31 13.88
C LEU A 42 12.31 -17.61 13.53
N ARG A 43 11.65 -17.04 14.53
CA ARG A 43 10.59 -16.05 14.34
C ARG A 43 11.20 -14.66 14.56
N LEU A 44 11.03 -13.78 13.57
CA LEU A 44 11.48 -12.40 13.60
C LEU A 44 10.26 -11.50 13.65
N THR A 45 10.18 -10.61 14.64
CA THR A 45 9.01 -9.74 14.82
C THR A 45 9.45 -8.29 15.05
N THR A 46 8.81 -7.35 14.37
CA THR A 46 8.96 -5.91 14.59
C THR A 46 7.58 -5.28 14.77
N THR A 47 7.51 -4.14 15.45
CA THR A 47 6.27 -3.37 15.57
C THR A 47 6.54 -1.93 15.95
N ASP A 48 5.63 -1.04 15.58
CA ASP A 48 5.55 0.34 16.07
C ASP A 48 4.34 0.58 16.99
N LEU A 49 3.75 -0.51 17.52
CA LEU A 49 2.51 -0.59 18.31
C LEU A 49 1.22 -0.43 17.52
N ASP A 50 1.26 0.09 16.29
CA ASP A 50 0.08 0.20 15.43
C ASP A 50 0.07 -0.89 14.36
N VAL A 51 1.23 -1.17 13.78
CA VAL A 51 1.48 -2.27 12.87
C VAL A 51 2.58 -3.16 13.46
N GLY A 52 2.44 -4.47 13.28
CA GLY A 52 3.46 -5.45 13.58
C GLY A 52 3.63 -6.39 12.39
N VAL A 53 4.87 -6.78 12.10
CA VAL A 53 5.16 -7.78 11.07
C VAL A 53 6.02 -8.87 11.70
N SER A 54 5.63 -10.11 11.45
CA SER A 54 6.36 -11.30 11.86
C SER A 54 6.63 -12.19 10.66
N GLY A 55 7.80 -12.82 10.64
CA GLY A 55 8.19 -13.79 9.62
C GLY A 55 8.92 -14.97 10.26
N THR A 56 8.85 -16.13 9.61
CA THR A 56 9.54 -17.35 10.05
C THR A 56 10.55 -17.83 9.01
N VAL A 57 11.70 -18.30 9.48
CA VAL A 57 12.79 -18.82 8.64
C VAL A 57 13.49 -19.98 9.33
N GLU A 58 13.85 -21.01 8.57
CA GLU A 58 14.59 -22.17 9.08
C GLU A 58 16.01 -21.79 9.52
N ALA A 59 16.47 -22.40 10.61
CA ALA A 59 17.82 -22.22 11.13
C ALA A 59 18.26 -23.44 11.96
N GLU A 60 19.57 -23.68 12.03
CA GLU A 60 20.12 -24.67 12.95
C GLU A 60 20.18 -24.08 14.37
N ILE A 61 19.30 -24.53 15.27
CA ILE A 61 19.21 -24.01 16.63
C ILE A 61 19.94 -24.96 17.58
N SER A 62 21.05 -24.49 18.14
CA SER A 62 21.83 -25.23 19.14
C SER A 62 21.44 -24.89 20.58
N LYS A 63 20.85 -23.72 20.80
CA LYS A 63 20.27 -23.33 22.09
C LYS A 63 19.07 -22.40 21.87
N GLU A 64 17.89 -22.86 22.26
CA GLU A 64 16.66 -22.06 22.20
C GLU A 64 16.74 -20.78 23.04
N GLY A 65 15.81 -19.87 22.80
CA GLY A 65 15.59 -18.65 23.57
C GLY A 65 15.20 -17.47 22.71
N SER A 66 15.09 -16.31 23.34
CA SER A 66 14.66 -15.08 22.69
C SER A 66 15.57 -13.91 23.05
N THR A 67 15.62 -12.89 22.19
CA THR A 67 16.32 -11.62 22.44
C THR A 67 15.74 -10.52 21.54
N THR A 68 16.16 -9.28 21.74
CA THR A 68 15.89 -8.22 20.77
C THR A 68 17.18 -7.59 20.27
N MET A 69 17.25 -7.17 19.00
CA MET A 69 18.43 -6.50 18.44
C MET A 69 18.05 -5.31 17.56
N PRO A 70 18.82 -4.21 17.53
CA PRO A 70 18.55 -3.07 16.64
C PRO A 70 18.48 -3.49 15.16
N VAL A 71 17.27 -3.54 14.58
CA VAL A 71 17.03 -4.25 13.31
C VAL A 71 17.81 -3.63 12.16
N LYS A 72 17.86 -2.29 12.08
CA LYS A 72 18.56 -1.58 11.00
C LYS A 72 20.07 -1.84 11.03
N ARG A 73 20.66 -1.86 12.23
CA ARG A 73 22.09 -2.19 12.39
C ARG A 73 22.36 -3.64 12.05
N LEU A 74 21.49 -4.55 12.50
CA LEU A 74 21.60 -5.96 12.19
C LEU A 74 21.52 -6.20 10.67
N VAL A 75 20.53 -5.63 9.98
CA VAL A 75 20.41 -5.68 8.52
C VAL A 75 21.68 -5.17 7.83
N SER A 76 22.21 -4.01 8.25
CA SER A 76 23.46 -3.46 7.70
C SER A 76 24.63 -4.42 7.89
N ILE A 77 24.77 -5.04 9.07
CA ILE A 77 25.85 -5.99 9.34
C ILE A 77 25.70 -7.22 8.46
N ILE A 78 24.54 -7.89 8.47
CA ILE A 78 24.31 -9.12 7.69
C ILE A 78 24.49 -8.85 6.20
N ARG A 79 24.10 -7.67 5.71
CA ARG A 79 24.30 -7.25 4.31
C ARG A 79 25.77 -7.20 3.91
N GLU A 80 26.67 -6.78 4.79
CA GLU A 80 28.10 -6.68 4.47
C GLU A 80 28.89 -7.97 4.74
N LEU A 81 28.24 -9.00 5.32
CA LEU A 81 28.89 -10.28 5.56
C LEU A 81 29.14 -11.04 4.23
N PRO A 82 30.22 -11.84 4.17
CA PRO A 82 30.42 -12.81 3.09
C PRO A 82 29.19 -13.74 2.94
N ASN A 83 28.97 -14.25 1.73
CA ASN A 83 27.92 -15.26 1.50
C ASN A 83 28.36 -16.62 2.08
N ALA A 84 28.19 -16.77 3.38
CA ALA A 84 28.49 -17.96 4.16
C ALA A 84 27.51 -18.09 5.34
N GLU A 85 27.65 -19.16 6.11
CA GLU A 85 26.84 -19.39 7.31
C GLU A 85 27.15 -18.35 8.39
N VAL A 86 26.10 -17.79 9.00
CA VAL A 86 26.17 -16.84 10.10
C VAL A 86 25.83 -17.55 11.39
N GLU A 87 26.77 -17.56 12.35
CA GLU A 87 26.52 -18.02 13.72
C GLU A 87 26.20 -16.84 14.62
N VAL A 88 25.08 -16.93 15.36
CA VAL A 88 24.67 -15.94 16.35
C VAL A 88 24.58 -16.59 17.72
N ALA A 89 25.28 -16.04 18.71
CA ALA A 89 25.24 -16.48 20.10
C ALA A 89 24.90 -15.30 21.01
N VAL A 90 23.89 -15.46 21.87
CA VAL A 90 23.40 -14.41 22.78
C VAL A 90 23.62 -14.84 24.22
N ASP A 91 24.29 -13.97 24.98
CA ASP A 91 24.57 -14.18 26.39
C ASP A 91 23.41 -13.74 27.30
N ALA A 92 23.60 -13.83 28.63
CA ALA A 92 22.58 -13.50 29.61
C ALA A 92 22.33 -11.99 29.79
N LYS A 93 23.07 -11.13 29.09
CA LYS A 93 22.91 -9.66 29.11
C LYS A 93 22.39 -9.14 27.77
N ASP A 94 21.76 -10.00 26.97
CA ASP A 94 21.28 -9.71 25.61
C ASP A 94 22.39 -9.19 24.67
N VAL A 95 23.66 -9.55 24.91
CA VAL A 95 24.75 -9.23 23.99
C VAL A 95 24.88 -10.35 22.97
N ALA A 96 24.63 -10.02 21.71
CA ALA A 96 24.73 -10.94 20.58
C ALA A 96 26.13 -10.87 19.95
N SER A 97 26.79 -12.01 19.85
CA SER A 97 28.00 -12.21 19.06
C SER A 97 27.64 -12.83 17.73
N ILE A 98 27.98 -12.16 16.63
CA ILE A 98 27.68 -12.57 15.25
C ILE A 98 28.99 -12.90 14.56
N THR A 99 29.13 -14.13 14.07
CA THR A 99 30.35 -14.63 13.43
C THR A 99 30.03 -15.18 12.04
N CYS A 100 30.81 -14.80 11.04
CA CYS A 100 30.72 -15.33 9.68
C CYS A 100 32.12 -15.34 9.06
N GLY A 101 32.71 -16.53 8.91
CA GLY A 101 34.11 -16.66 8.51
C GLY A 101 35.06 -15.85 9.41
N PRO A 102 35.88 -14.93 8.84
CA PRO A 102 36.80 -14.10 9.63
C PRO A 102 36.12 -12.90 10.31
N SER A 103 34.85 -12.64 10.01
CA SER A 103 34.12 -11.47 10.51
C SER A 103 33.50 -11.75 11.88
N PHE A 104 33.63 -10.79 12.79
CA PHE A 104 33.07 -10.83 14.13
C PHE A 104 32.45 -9.49 14.51
N PHE A 105 31.21 -9.51 14.96
CA PHE A 105 30.49 -8.35 15.46
C PHE A 105 29.88 -8.64 16.83
N LYS A 106 29.78 -7.59 17.66
CA LYS A 106 28.94 -7.62 18.87
C LYS A 106 27.85 -6.56 18.75
N ILE A 107 26.61 -6.96 19.00
CA ILE A 107 25.45 -6.09 19.08
C ILE A 107 24.87 -6.20 20.48
N ILE A 108 24.53 -5.07 21.08
CA ILE A 108 23.85 -5.01 22.37
C ILE A 108 22.35 -4.95 22.09
N GLY A 109 21.64 -5.95 22.57
CA GLY A 109 20.19 -6.05 22.53
C GLY A 109 19.52 -5.36 23.71
N LEU A 110 18.19 -5.51 23.78
CA LEU A 110 17.39 -5.17 24.95
C LEU A 110 16.64 -6.42 25.41
N GLU A 111 16.27 -6.44 26.69
CA GLU A 111 15.54 -7.55 27.30
C GLU A 111 14.21 -7.80 26.57
N HIS A 112 13.98 -9.04 26.14
CA HIS A 112 12.82 -9.39 25.33
C HIS A 112 11.48 -9.32 26.08
N GLY A 113 11.50 -9.35 27.42
CA GLY A 113 10.29 -9.28 28.25
C GLY A 113 9.56 -7.94 28.15
N GLU A 114 10.22 -6.88 27.67
CA GLU A 114 9.62 -5.57 27.41
C GLU A 114 9.02 -5.46 26.00
N PHE A 115 9.25 -6.44 25.12
CA PHE A 115 8.74 -6.40 23.75
C PHE A 115 7.22 -6.66 23.76
N PRO A 116 6.41 -5.82 23.10
CA PRO A 116 4.96 -5.96 23.14
C PRO A 116 4.51 -7.29 22.49
N PRO A 117 3.63 -8.06 23.15
CA PRO A 117 3.12 -9.30 22.58
C PRO A 117 2.23 -9.02 21.37
N LEU A 118 2.22 -9.95 20.41
CA LEU A 118 1.21 -9.94 19.35
C LEU A 118 -0.15 -10.36 19.94
N PRO A 119 -1.27 -9.81 19.46
CA PRO A 119 -2.60 -10.18 19.94
C PRO A 119 -2.98 -11.61 19.52
N ASP A 120 -3.93 -12.22 20.24
CA ASP A 120 -4.50 -13.53 19.93
C ASP A 120 -5.89 -13.36 19.26
N PHE A 121 -6.21 -14.19 18.27
CA PHE A 121 -7.34 -13.99 17.35
C PHE A 121 -8.33 -15.17 17.34
N LYS A 122 -8.48 -15.88 18.47
CA LYS A 122 -9.28 -17.12 18.59
C LYS A 122 -10.76 -17.02 18.21
N GLU A 123 -11.37 -15.83 18.26
CA GLU A 123 -12.80 -15.62 17.93
C GLU A 123 -13.00 -14.62 16.77
N ALA A 124 -11.96 -14.39 15.98
CA ALA A 124 -11.99 -13.43 14.88
C ALA A 124 -12.79 -13.93 13.67
N LYS A 125 -13.46 -13.01 12.97
CA LYS A 125 -14.06 -13.30 11.66
C LYS A 125 -12.94 -13.56 10.66
N GLU A 126 -12.96 -14.71 10.00
CA GLU A 126 -11.95 -15.10 9.02
C GLU A 126 -12.45 -14.88 7.58
N TYR A 127 -11.54 -14.39 6.72
CA TYR A 127 -11.72 -14.23 5.29
C TYR A 127 -10.50 -14.80 4.57
N LYS A 128 -10.74 -15.51 3.48
CA LYS A 128 -9.69 -16.10 2.66
C LYS A 128 -9.70 -15.40 1.31
N ILE A 129 -8.63 -14.68 0.98
CA ILE A 129 -8.58 -13.76 -0.17
C ILE A 129 -7.42 -14.18 -1.08
N PRO A 130 -7.63 -14.39 -2.39
CA PRO A 130 -6.52 -14.66 -3.31
C PRO A 130 -5.49 -13.53 -3.27
N GLN A 131 -4.20 -13.86 -3.17
CA GLN A 131 -3.15 -12.86 -2.98
C GLN A 131 -3.07 -11.88 -4.15
N ALA A 132 -3.09 -12.39 -5.39
CA ALA A 132 -3.09 -11.57 -6.59
C ALA A 132 -4.25 -10.56 -6.61
N LEU A 133 -5.46 -11.01 -6.26
CA LEU A 133 -6.66 -10.17 -6.21
C LEU A 133 -6.50 -9.05 -5.18
N LEU A 134 -6.03 -9.36 -3.96
CA LEU A 134 -5.82 -8.34 -2.94
C LEU A 134 -4.70 -7.38 -3.34
N ARG A 135 -3.59 -7.90 -3.90
CA ARG A 135 -2.44 -7.11 -4.37
C ARG A 135 -2.85 -6.10 -5.44
N GLU A 136 -3.58 -6.56 -6.45
CA GLU A 136 -4.11 -5.74 -7.53
C GLU A 136 -5.08 -4.68 -6.98
N SER A 137 -5.98 -5.07 -6.08
CA SER A 137 -6.96 -4.15 -5.49
C SER A 137 -6.30 -3.05 -4.67
N LEU A 138 -5.28 -3.38 -3.87
CA LEU A 138 -4.48 -2.40 -3.13
C LEU A 138 -3.68 -1.49 -4.08
N LYS A 139 -3.08 -2.04 -5.15
CA LYS A 139 -2.37 -1.27 -6.20
C LYS A 139 -3.29 -0.25 -6.87
N LYS A 140 -4.53 -0.64 -7.17
CA LYS A 140 -5.55 0.21 -7.79
C LYS A 140 -6.11 1.30 -6.86
N THR A 141 -5.93 1.20 -5.54
CA THR A 141 -6.59 2.11 -4.58
C THR A 141 -5.65 2.93 -3.71
N SER A 142 -4.50 2.38 -3.29
CA SER A 142 -3.69 2.97 -2.21
C SER A 142 -3.13 4.35 -2.52
N TYR A 143 -2.92 4.68 -3.80
CA TYR A 143 -2.44 6.00 -4.21
C TYR A 143 -3.45 7.13 -3.96
N ALA A 144 -4.73 6.83 -3.71
CA ALA A 144 -5.79 7.81 -3.43
C ALA A 144 -6.01 8.06 -1.92
N ILE A 145 -5.21 7.44 -1.04
CA ILE A 145 -5.25 7.66 0.40
C ILE A 145 -4.85 9.10 0.75
N SER A 146 -5.50 9.69 1.75
CA SER A 146 -5.15 11.01 2.29
C SER A 146 -3.85 10.97 3.10
N ASN A 147 -3.01 12.00 2.91
CA ASN A 147 -1.87 12.28 3.79
C ASN A 147 -2.18 13.35 4.84
N ASP A 148 -3.42 13.87 4.88
CA ASP A 148 -3.86 14.88 5.83
C ASP A 148 -4.20 14.25 7.19
N GLU A 149 -3.32 14.43 8.17
CA GLU A 149 -3.48 13.91 9.53
C GLU A 149 -4.72 14.46 10.27
N THR A 150 -5.29 15.59 9.84
CA THR A 150 -6.52 16.14 10.44
C THR A 150 -7.76 15.36 10.05
N ARG A 151 -7.71 14.63 8.92
CA ARG A 151 -8.79 13.79 8.38
C ARG A 151 -8.43 12.31 8.47
N TYR A 152 -7.98 11.89 9.65
CA TYR A 152 -7.39 10.57 9.90
C TYR A 152 -8.20 9.36 9.40
N VAL A 153 -9.53 9.41 9.34
CA VAL A 153 -10.37 8.34 8.74
C VAL A 153 -10.08 8.09 7.26
N LEU A 154 -9.45 9.04 6.57
CA LEU A 154 -9.01 8.92 5.18
C LEU A 154 -7.55 8.48 5.03
N ASN A 155 -6.84 8.28 6.13
CA ASN A 155 -5.42 7.88 6.14
C ASN A 155 -5.30 6.35 6.12
N GLY A 156 -6.12 5.74 5.25
CA GLY A 156 -6.24 4.30 5.11
C GLY A 156 -7.20 3.93 3.98
N ILE A 157 -7.37 2.63 3.77
CA ILE A 157 -8.31 2.06 2.80
C ILE A 157 -9.53 1.55 3.55
N PHE A 158 -10.69 2.11 3.21
CA PHE A 158 -11.95 1.53 3.62
C PHE A 158 -12.13 0.17 2.95
N THR A 159 -12.35 -0.86 3.75
CA THR A 159 -12.50 -2.24 3.31
C THR A 159 -13.82 -2.77 3.81
N ALA A 160 -14.64 -3.32 2.92
CA ALA A 160 -15.92 -3.90 3.26
C ALA A 160 -16.05 -5.32 2.70
N PHE A 161 -16.55 -6.22 3.54
CA PHE A 161 -17.03 -7.54 3.15
C PHE A 161 -18.55 -7.50 3.24
N LYS A 162 -19.25 -7.32 2.12
CA LYS A 162 -20.72 -7.23 2.07
C LYS A 162 -21.24 -7.87 0.80
N GLU A 163 -22.39 -8.54 0.89
CA GLU A 163 -23.12 -9.07 -0.27
C GLU A 163 -22.27 -9.98 -1.18
N GLY A 164 -21.37 -10.78 -0.58
CA GLY A 164 -20.45 -11.65 -1.32
C GLY A 164 -19.36 -10.90 -2.09
N LYS A 165 -19.04 -9.67 -1.68
CA LYS A 165 -18.01 -8.82 -2.31
C LYS A 165 -17.01 -8.29 -1.30
N LEU A 166 -15.77 -8.16 -1.78
CA LEU A 166 -14.70 -7.37 -1.18
C LEU A 166 -14.63 -6.02 -1.89
N THR A 167 -14.96 -4.95 -1.19
CA THR A 167 -14.86 -3.57 -1.68
C THR A 167 -13.70 -2.85 -1.01
N LEU A 168 -12.80 -2.26 -1.80
CA LEU A 168 -11.75 -1.37 -1.31
C LEU A 168 -11.99 0.03 -1.85
N VAL A 169 -11.93 1.04 -0.96
CA VAL A 169 -12.10 2.45 -1.30
C VAL A 169 -11.03 3.30 -0.63
N ALA A 170 -10.41 4.21 -1.40
CA ALA A 170 -9.52 5.22 -0.90
C ALA A 170 -9.88 6.60 -1.49
N THR A 171 -9.85 7.65 -0.66
CA THR A 171 -10.07 9.02 -1.10
C THR A 171 -9.30 10.03 -0.25
N ASP A 172 -8.88 11.13 -0.86
CA ASP A 172 -8.34 12.31 -0.19
C ASP A 172 -9.35 13.50 -0.19
N GLY A 173 -10.57 13.26 -0.68
CA GLY A 173 -11.62 14.27 -0.88
C GLY A 173 -11.54 15.04 -2.19
N ARG A 174 -10.47 14.89 -2.98
CA ARG A 174 -10.33 15.47 -4.34
C ARG A 174 -10.34 14.40 -5.43
N ARG A 175 -10.06 13.16 -5.06
CA ARG A 175 -10.16 11.97 -5.91
C ARG A 175 -10.59 10.78 -5.07
N LEU A 176 -11.11 9.76 -5.74
CA LEU A 176 -11.51 8.50 -5.12
C LEU A 176 -11.14 7.36 -6.04
N ALA A 177 -10.58 6.28 -5.49
CA ALA A 177 -10.37 5.01 -6.19
C ALA A 177 -11.17 3.92 -5.49
N MET A 178 -11.85 3.10 -6.28
CA MET A 178 -12.69 1.99 -5.80
C MET A 178 -12.52 0.75 -6.69
N VAL A 179 -12.55 -0.40 -6.05
CA VAL A 179 -12.63 -1.72 -6.70
C VAL A 179 -13.55 -2.61 -5.87
N GLU A 180 -14.38 -3.39 -6.56
CA GLU A 180 -15.29 -4.38 -5.97
C GLU A 180 -15.03 -5.76 -6.60
N ASN A 181 -14.56 -6.72 -5.82
CA ASN A 181 -14.35 -8.08 -6.32
C ASN A 181 -15.36 -9.03 -5.67
N ASP A 182 -15.83 -10.00 -6.43
CA ASP A 182 -16.59 -11.11 -5.85
C ASP A 182 -15.68 -11.92 -4.92
N LEU A 183 -16.16 -12.22 -3.72
CA LEU A 183 -15.44 -12.96 -2.71
C LEU A 183 -16.43 -13.72 -1.83
N GLU A 184 -16.25 -15.04 -1.73
CA GLU A 184 -17.09 -15.87 -0.87
C GLU A 184 -16.67 -15.76 0.60
N PHE A 185 -17.63 -15.46 1.48
CA PHE A 185 -17.48 -15.49 2.93
C PHE A 185 -18.86 -15.71 3.59
N PRO A 186 -18.92 -16.17 4.85
CA PRO A 186 -20.19 -16.32 5.55
C PRO A 186 -20.92 -14.99 5.69
N ALA A 187 -22.23 -14.94 5.41
CA ALA A 187 -23.02 -13.71 5.55
C ALA A 187 -22.99 -13.12 6.98
N SER A 188 -22.83 -13.96 8.01
CA SER A 188 -22.62 -13.50 9.40
C SER A 188 -21.30 -12.74 9.61
N HIS A 189 -20.36 -12.83 8.67
CA HIS A 189 -19.09 -12.12 8.72
C HIS A 189 -19.18 -10.72 8.11
N GLU A 190 -20.30 -10.31 7.49
CA GLU A 190 -20.41 -8.98 6.91
C GLU A 190 -19.96 -7.86 7.86
N THR A 191 -19.17 -6.93 7.33
CA THR A 191 -18.50 -5.88 8.11
C THR A 191 -17.87 -4.83 7.19
N ASP A 192 -17.48 -3.70 7.78
CA ASP A 192 -16.56 -2.76 7.18
C ASP A 192 -15.61 -2.17 8.23
N PHE A 193 -14.44 -1.71 7.78
CA PHE A 193 -13.39 -1.15 8.61
C PHE A 193 -12.39 -0.37 7.75
N ILE A 194 -11.44 0.32 8.39
CA ILE A 194 -10.42 1.11 7.70
C ILE A 194 -9.03 0.55 8.05
N ILE A 195 -8.31 0.07 7.04
CA ILE A 195 -6.93 -0.41 7.18
C ILE A 195 -5.98 0.78 7.04
N PRO A 196 -5.10 1.07 8.01
CA PRO A 196 -4.20 2.21 7.94
C PRO A 196 -3.15 2.06 6.82
N THR A 197 -2.67 3.19 6.29
CA THR A 197 -1.69 3.25 5.18
C THR A 197 -0.47 2.37 5.40
N LYS A 198 0.07 2.31 6.62
CA LYS A 198 1.25 1.49 6.92
C LYS A 198 0.98 0.00 6.70
N ALA A 199 -0.15 -0.52 7.19
CA ALA A 199 -0.51 -1.92 7.00
C ALA A 199 -0.78 -2.24 5.53
N VAL A 200 -1.41 -1.31 4.80
CA VAL A 200 -1.57 -1.40 3.33
C VAL A 200 -0.21 -1.54 2.63
N GLN A 201 0.77 -0.72 3.01
CA GLN A 201 2.11 -0.78 2.43
C GLN A 201 2.82 -2.09 2.73
N GLU A 202 2.71 -2.63 3.94
CA GLU A 202 3.28 -3.94 4.27
C GLU A 202 2.59 -5.07 3.49
N LEU A 203 1.26 -5.03 3.34
CA LEU A 203 0.53 -5.98 2.50
C LEU A 203 1.03 -5.96 1.06
N GLN A 204 1.18 -4.77 0.46
CA GLN A 204 1.66 -4.65 -0.91
C GLN A 204 3.08 -5.22 -1.12
N ARG A 205 3.92 -5.26 -0.07
CA ARG A 205 5.25 -5.87 -0.14
C ARG A 205 5.23 -7.39 0.01
N LEU A 206 4.29 -7.93 0.78
CA LEU A 206 4.23 -9.35 1.15
C LEU A 206 3.36 -10.19 0.22
N LEU A 207 2.34 -9.60 -0.40
CA LEU A 207 1.44 -10.32 -1.29
C LEU A 207 2.16 -10.74 -2.58
N GLY A 208 2.08 -12.03 -2.91
CA GLY A 208 2.56 -12.60 -4.16
C GLY A 208 1.45 -12.74 -5.21
N ASP A 209 1.76 -13.51 -6.26
CA ASP A 209 0.85 -13.77 -7.38
C ASP A 209 0.00 -15.04 -7.18
N ASP A 210 0.41 -15.91 -6.25
CA ASP A 210 -0.23 -17.22 -6.00
C ASP A 210 -0.65 -17.39 -4.53
N GLY A 211 -1.62 -18.28 -4.32
CA GLY A 211 -2.11 -18.64 -2.99
C GLY A 211 -3.07 -17.62 -2.38
N ASP A 212 -3.34 -17.80 -1.10
CA ASP A 212 -4.34 -17.02 -0.36
C ASP A 212 -3.70 -16.25 0.79
N ALA A 213 -4.22 -15.05 1.04
CA ALA A 213 -4.04 -14.31 2.27
C ALA A 213 -5.22 -14.60 3.19
N VAL A 214 -4.94 -15.01 4.44
CA VAL A 214 -5.97 -15.24 5.45
C VAL A 214 -6.07 -14.01 6.33
N ALA A 215 -7.20 -13.32 6.27
CA ALA A 215 -7.50 -12.16 7.09
C ALA A 215 -8.36 -12.57 8.29
N ARG A 216 -7.91 -12.26 9.51
CA ARG A 216 -8.69 -12.46 10.73
C ARG A 216 -8.97 -11.11 11.39
N LEU A 217 -10.25 -10.75 11.45
CA LEU A 217 -10.74 -9.49 12.00
C LEU A 217 -11.25 -9.68 13.44
N GLY A 218 -10.60 -9.00 14.39
CA GLY A 218 -11.11 -8.76 15.74
C GLY A 218 -11.82 -7.40 15.85
N ASP A 219 -12.06 -6.93 17.07
CA ASP A 219 -12.84 -5.70 17.32
C ASP A 219 -12.16 -4.42 16.81
N ASN A 220 -10.86 -4.28 17.04
CA ASN A 220 -10.08 -3.09 16.67
C ASN A 220 -8.76 -3.42 15.97
N GLN A 221 -8.58 -4.67 15.58
CA GLN A 221 -7.35 -5.18 15.00
C GLN A 221 -7.66 -6.20 13.89
N ILE A 222 -6.75 -6.29 12.94
CA ILE A 222 -6.78 -7.27 11.87
C ILE A 222 -5.42 -7.95 11.75
N VAL A 223 -5.45 -9.24 11.48
CA VAL A 223 -4.28 -10.02 11.09
C VAL A 223 -4.40 -10.46 9.66
N PHE A 224 -3.29 -10.39 8.93
CA PHE A 224 -3.13 -11.04 7.64
C PHE A 224 -2.02 -12.06 7.72
N GLU A 225 -2.34 -13.32 7.42
CA GLU A 225 -1.36 -14.39 7.22
C GLU A 225 -1.11 -14.54 5.72
N VAL A 226 0.14 -14.41 5.30
CA VAL A 226 0.58 -14.49 3.90
C VAL A 226 1.81 -15.40 3.86
N GLY A 227 1.61 -16.67 3.52
CA GLY A 227 2.65 -17.69 3.58
C GLY A 227 3.20 -17.85 5.01
N SER A 228 4.51 -17.64 5.18
CA SER A 228 5.21 -17.68 6.48
C SER A 228 5.20 -16.35 7.25
N SER A 229 4.46 -15.36 6.72
CA SER A 229 4.44 -13.97 7.20
C SER A 229 3.12 -13.65 7.88
N VAL A 230 3.18 -12.83 8.92
CA VAL A 230 2.02 -12.34 9.65
C VAL A 230 2.11 -10.82 9.76
N ILE A 231 1.07 -10.11 9.35
CA ILE A 231 0.90 -8.67 9.60
C ILE A 231 -0.21 -8.52 10.62
N VAL A 232 0.04 -7.76 11.67
CA VAL A 232 -0.98 -7.33 12.63
C VAL A 232 -1.13 -5.82 12.50
N SER A 233 -2.36 -5.31 12.44
CA SER A 233 -2.63 -3.88 12.39
C SER A 233 -3.78 -3.51 13.30
N LYS A 234 -3.65 -2.41 14.02
CA LYS A 234 -4.82 -1.68 14.52
C LYS A 234 -5.63 -1.13 13.35
N LEU A 235 -6.93 -1.03 13.54
CA LEU A 235 -7.85 -0.40 12.61
C LEU A 235 -7.96 1.09 12.93
N ILE A 236 -8.29 1.90 11.93
CA ILE A 236 -8.65 3.30 12.16
C ILE A 236 -10.11 3.34 12.62
N GLU A 237 -10.34 3.85 13.83
CA GLU A 237 -11.69 4.07 14.35
C GLU A 237 -12.36 5.27 13.67
N GLY A 238 -13.66 5.19 13.42
CA GLY A 238 -14.44 6.31 12.90
C GLY A 238 -15.25 5.96 11.65
N ASN A 239 -16.12 6.88 11.27
CA ASN A 239 -17.02 6.69 10.13
C ASN A 239 -16.34 7.17 8.84
N TYR A 240 -16.15 6.25 7.89
CA TYR A 240 -15.71 6.62 6.55
C TYR A 240 -16.81 7.41 5.83
N PRO A 241 -16.48 8.46 5.06
CA PRO A 241 -17.49 9.22 4.32
C PRO A 241 -18.31 8.34 3.38
N ASN A 242 -19.57 8.72 3.13
CA ASN A 242 -20.42 8.03 2.16
C ASN A 242 -19.91 8.27 0.74
N TYR A 243 -18.99 7.41 0.32
CA TYR A 243 -18.27 7.50 -0.93
C TYR A 243 -19.16 7.28 -2.16
N ARG A 244 -20.30 6.59 -2.02
CA ARG A 244 -21.24 6.37 -3.13
C ARG A 244 -21.91 7.67 -3.57
N GLN A 245 -22.04 8.66 -2.68
CA GLN A 245 -22.66 9.95 -3.01
C GLN A 245 -21.78 10.85 -3.88
N VAL A 246 -20.46 10.62 -3.91
CA VAL A 246 -19.55 11.42 -4.74
C VAL A 246 -19.34 10.84 -6.13
N ILE A 247 -19.82 9.62 -6.39
CA ILE A 247 -19.79 9.01 -7.72
C ILE A 247 -20.88 9.69 -8.56
N PRO A 248 -20.53 10.37 -9.66
CA PRO A 248 -21.50 10.99 -10.54
C PRO A 248 -22.50 9.99 -11.12
N GLY A 249 -23.68 10.50 -11.50
CA GLY A 249 -24.71 9.73 -12.19
C GLY A 249 -24.37 9.44 -13.65
N GLU A 250 -25.37 9.50 -14.52
CA GLU A 250 -25.22 9.19 -15.95
C GLU A 250 -24.24 10.15 -16.64
N ALA A 251 -23.30 9.58 -17.40
CA ALA A 251 -22.34 10.31 -18.21
C ALA A 251 -23.05 10.93 -19.42
N LYS A 252 -22.67 12.14 -19.81
CA LYS A 252 -23.12 12.75 -21.08
C LYS A 252 -22.15 12.47 -22.22
N GLU A 253 -20.87 12.42 -21.90
CA GLU A 253 -19.79 12.21 -22.86
C GLU A 253 -18.91 11.07 -22.33
N THR A 254 -18.59 10.11 -23.20
CA THR A 254 -17.77 8.94 -22.87
C THR A 254 -16.64 8.81 -23.89
N LEU A 255 -15.41 8.68 -23.40
CA LEU A 255 -14.21 8.55 -24.21
C LEU A 255 -13.48 7.25 -23.93
N ASN A 256 -13.22 6.46 -24.96
CA ASN A 256 -12.27 5.34 -24.88
C ASN A 256 -10.89 5.81 -25.32
N LEU A 257 -9.90 5.66 -24.44
CA LEU A 257 -8.58 6.27 -24.58
C LEU A 257 -7.51 5.20 -24.36
N GLY A 258 -6.48 5.18 -25.20
CA GLY A 258 -5.29 4.37 -24.96
C GLY A 258 -4.60 4.84 -23.67
N ARG A 259 -4.48 3.96 -22.67
CA ARG A 259 -3.98 4.28 -21.33
C ARG A 259 -2.59 4.89 -21.37
N GLU A 260 -1.66 4.23 -22.08
CA GLU A 260 -0.26 4.66 -22.17
C GLU A 260 -0.13 5.99 -22.91
N ALA A 261 -0.88 6.17 -24.01
CA ALA A 261 -0.88 7.42 -24.77
C ALA A 261 -1.35 8.60 -23.90
N LEU A 262 -2.45 8.41 -23.14
CA LEU A 262 -2.96 9.43 -22.23
C LEU A 262 -1.96 9.76 -21.11
N LEU A 263 -1.30 8.74 -20.54
CA LEU A 263 -0.29 8.91 -19.51
C LEU A 263 0.91 9.72 -20.01
N GLU A 264 1.46 9.33 -21.15
CA GLU A 264 2.63 9.97 -21.73
C GLU A 264 2.35 11.42 -22.14
N THR A 265 1.23 11.67 -22.81
CA THR A 265 0.83 13.02 -23.21
C THR A 265 0.56 13.89 -21.98
N SER A 266 -0.15 13.38 -20.97
CA SER A 266 -0.36 14.09 -19.70
C SER A 266 0.97 14.43 -19.02
N ARG A 267 1.93 13.49 -19.01
CA ARG A 267 3.26 13.71 -18.43
C ARG A 267 4.00 14.82 -19.17
N ARG A 268 4.05 14.79 -20.50
CA ARG A 268 4.73 15.83 -21.32
C ARG A 268 4.10 17.20 -21.13
N VAL A 269 2.77 17.28 -21.22
CA VAL A 269 2.03 18.55 -21.07
C VAL A 269 2.19 19.12 -19.66
N SER A 270 2.17 18.26 -18.62
CA SER A 270 2.32 18.72 -17.23
C SER A 270 3.69 19.34 -16.90
N LEU A 271 4.73 19.17 -17.74
CA LEU A 271 6.05 19.78 -17.52
C LEU A 271 6.00 21.32 -17.48
N LEU A 272 4.99 21.92 -18.11
CA LEU A 272 4.77 23.38 -18.09
C LEU A 272 3.64 23.80 -17.13
N SER A 273 3.10 22.88 -16.33
CA SER A 273 2.26 23.23 -15.18
C SER A 273 3.13 23.75 -14.02
N SER A 274 2.65 24.75 -13.28
CA SER A 274 3.34 25.25 -12.08
C SER A 274 2.61 24.82 -10.82
N GLU A 275 3.25 24.92 -9.65
CA GLU A 275 2.56 24.69 -8.37
C GLU A 275 1.35 25.62 -8.17
N LYS A 276 1.35 26.81 -8.81
CA LYS A 276 0.24 27.78 -8.72
C LYS A 276 -0.95 27.42 -9.61
N SER A 277 -0.72 26.97 -10.85
CA SER A 277 -1.81 26.62 -11.80
C SER A 277 -2.21 25.14 -11.74
N ASN A 278 -1.23 24.27 -11.49
CA ASN A 278 -1.26 22.81 -11.33
C ASN A 278 -2.44 22.10 -12.01
N SER A 279 -2.69 22.43 -13.28
CA SER A 279 -3.83 21.94 -14.04
C SER A 279 -3.43 21.57 -15.46
N VAL A 280 -4.07 20.53 -15.97
CA VAL A 280 -4.08 20.15 -17.37
C VAL A 280 -5.52 20.25 -17.85
N LYS A 281 -5.75 21.08 -18.86
CA LYS A 281 -7.04 21.25 -19.53
C LYS A 281 -7.15 20.25 -20.67
N LEU A 282 -8.23 19.49 -20.67
CA LEU A 282 -8.66 18.62 -21.76
C LEU A 282 -9.73 19.36 -22.55
N VAL A 283 -9.56 19.50 -23.86
CA VAL A 283 -10.61 19.94 -24.79
C VAL A 283 -10.88 18.81 -25.74
N VAL A 284 -12.05 18.21 -25.62
CA VAL A 284 -12.49 17.09 -26.45
C VAL A 284 -13.42 17.64 -27.52
N SER A 285 -13.13 17.30 -28.78
CA SER A 285 -13.93 17.64 -29.96
C SER A 285 -14.00 16.44 -30.91
N GLU A 286 -14.75 16.56 -32.00
CA GLU A 286 -14.90 15.48 -32.98
C GLU A 286 -13.52 14.99 -33.48
N GLY A 287 -13.22 13.70 -33.23
CA GLY A 287 -11.98 13.06 -33.66
C GLY A 287 -10.69 13.45 -32.91
N SER A 288 -10.73 14.38 -31.94
CA SER A 288 -9.52 14.87 -31.28
C SER A 288 -9.70 15.29 -29.81
N MET A 289 -8.66 15.10 -29.01
CA MET A 289 -8.56 15.60 -27.65
C MET A 289 -7.26 16.40 -27.49
N ASP A 290 -7.39 17.68 -27.19
CA ASP A 290 -6.27 18.58 -26.90
C ASP A 290 -5.99 18.60 -25.40
N LEU A 291 -4.74 18.33 -25.01
CA LEU A 291 -4.23 18.53 -23.66
C LEU A 291 -3.40 19.80 -23.63
N THR A 292 -3.73 20.72 -22.72
CA THR A 292 -3.02 22.00 -22.57
C THR A 292 -2.64 22.24 -21.11
N ALA A 293 -1.42 22.70 -20.87
CA ALA A 293 -1.00 23.29 -19.60
C ALA A 293 -0.44 24.68 -19.87
N ASN A 294 -0.83 25.65 -19.05
CA ASN A 294 -0.37 27.03 -19.15
C ASN A 294 0.04 27.53 -17.76
N SER A 295 1.22 28.15 -17.69
CA SER A 295 1.71 28.86 -16.53
C SER A 295 2.29 30.21 -16.95
N PRO A 296 1.76 31.35 -16.46
CA PRO A 296 2.23 32.69 -16.83
C PRO A 296 3.73 32.90 -16.65
N ASP A 297 4.31 32.23 -15.65
CA ASP A 297 5.71 32.40 -15.26
C ASP A 297 6.67 31.43 -16.00
N ILE A 298 6.16 30.45 -16.76
CA ILE A 298 6.97 29.37 -17.38
C ILE A 298 6.73 29.26 -18.89
N GLY A 299 5.48 29.22 -19.34
CA GLY A 299 5.11 29.00 -20.74
C GLY A 299 3.87 28.12 -20.91
N GLU A 300 3.67 27.61 -22.13
CA GLU A 300 2.55 26.75 -22.51
C GLU A 300 3.01 25.45 -23.17
N ALA A 301 2.32 24.35 -22.87
CA ALA A 301 2.41 23.08 -23.61
C ALA A 301 1.03 22.76 -24.17
N LYS A 302 0.99 22.32 -25.44
CA LYS A 302 -0.20 21.78 -26.08
C LYS A 302 0.17 20.53 -26.87
N GLU A 303 -0.61 19.47 -26.70
CA GLU A 303 -0.47 18.25 -27.48
C GLU A 303 -1.86 17.69 -27.80
N SER A 304 -2.04 17.24 -29.05
CA SER A 304 -3.31 16.70 -29.54
C SER A 304 -3.22 15.18 -29.66
N MET A 305 -4.25 14.49 -29.18
CA MET A 305 -4.41 13.05 -29.32
C MET A 305 -5.60 12.73 -30.22
N PRO A 306 -5.50 11.78 -31.17
CA PRO A 306 -6.67 11.29 -31.88
C PRO A 306 -7.55 10.48 -30.94
N VAL A 307 -8.87 10.70 -30.98
CA VAL A 307 -9.85 9.95 -30.18
C VAL A 307 -11.04 9.58 -31.06
N ASN A 308 -11.72 8.48 -30.74
CA ASN A 308 -12.98 8.12 -31.38
C ASN A 308 -14.13 8.78 -30.61
N TYR A 309 -14.46 10.02 -30.97
CA TYR A 309 -15.47 10.83 -30.30
C TYR A 309 -16.25 11.66 -31.33
N ASP A 310 -17.58 11.62 -31.27
CA ASP A 310 -18.52 12.36 -32.12
C ASP A 310 -19.54 13.18 -31.30
N GLY A 311 -19.31 13.29 -29.98
CA GLY A 311 -20.15 14.02 -29.04
C GLY A 311 -19.94 15.54 -29.06
N LYS A 312 -20.53 16.23 -28.08
CA LYS A 312 -20.43 17.69 -28.00
C LYS A 312 -19.03 18.12 -27.55
N GLU A 313 -18.52 19.23 -28.06
CA GLU A 313 -17.28 19.79 -27.52
C GLU A 313 -17.40 20.04 -26.01
N ILE A 314 -16.44 19.50 -25.23
CA ILE A 314 -16.37 19.65 -23.78
C ILE A 314 -14.94 20.02 -23.38
N ALA A 315 -14.85 20.97 -22.44
CA ALA A 315 -13.59 21.42 -21.88
C ALA A 315 -13.59 21.25 -20.36
N ILE A 316 -12.63 20.52 -19.82
CA ILE A 316 -12.50 20.26 -18.38
C ILE A 316 -11.04 20.29 -17.98
N ALA A 317 -10.74 20.73 -16.77
CA ALA A 317 -9.37 20.73 -16.26
C ALA A 317 -9.25 19.87 -15.02
N PHE A 318 -8.11 19.18 -14.92
CA PHE A 318 -7.80 18.31 -13.80
C PHE A 318 -6.41 18.60 -13.26
N ASN A 319 -6.19 18.19 -12.01
CA ASN A 319 -4.84 18.12 -11.48
C ASN A 319 -4.06 17.02 -12.22
N PRO A 320 -2.87 17.31 -12.78
CA PRO A 320 -2.11 16.35 -13.58
C PRO A 320 -1.68 15.11 -12.80
N GLU A 321 -1.27 15.26 -11.54
CA GLU A 321 -0.88 14.11 -10.71
C GLU A 321 -2.07 13.20 -10.42
N PHE A 322 -3.26 13.78 -10.22
CA PHE A 322 -4.45 12.98 -10.00
C PHE A 322 -4.97 12.32 -11.28
N LEU A 323 -4.81 12.95 -12.45
CA LEU A 323 -5.12 12.35 -13.74
C LEU A 323 -4.19 11.17 -14.05
N MET A 324 -2.89 11.34 -13.80
CA MET A 324 -1.88 10.31 -14.09
C MET A 324 -1.87 9.16 -13.08
N ALA A 325 -2.33 9.36 -11.85
CA ALA A 325 -2.27 8.36 -10.79
C ALA A 325 -2.89 6.99 -11.15
N PRO A 326 -4.15 6.89 -11.64
CA PRO A 326 -4.69 5.61 -12.09
C PRO A 326 -3.90 5.04 -13.27
N LEU A 327 -3.52 5.87 -14.25
CA LEU A 327 -2.84 5.42 -15.47
C LEU A 327 -1.48 4.77 -15.22
N ARG A 328 -0.80 5.13 -14.12
CA ARG A 328 0.46 4.52 -13.65
C ARG A 328 0.27 3.18 -12.94
N ASN A 329 -0.94 2.90 -12.44
CA ASN A 329 -1.22 1.75 -11.58
C ASN A 329 -2.16 0.72 -12.23
N LEU A 330 -2.79 1.08 -13.35
CA LEU A 330 -3.57 0.21 -14.21
C LEU A 330 -2.67 -0.48 -15.24
N GLU A 331 -3.05 -1.70 -15.63
CA GLU A 331 -2.36 -2.50 -16.64
C GLU A 331 -3.17 -2.60 -17.95
N ASP A 332 -4.31 -1.91 -18.01
CA ASP A 332 -5.21 -1.85 -19.14
C ASP A 332 -4.56 -1.22 -20.38
N ASP A 333 -4.89 -1.73 -21.57
CA ASP A 333 -4.50 -1.07 -22.83
C ASP A 333 -5.34 0.19 -23.07
N GLU A 334 -6.63 0.13 -22.74
CA GLU A 334 -7.60 1.22 -22.88
C GLU A 334 -8.30 1.52 -21.55
N VAL A 335 -8.65 2.78 -21.35
CA VAL A 335 -9.46 3.27 -20.23
C VAL A 335 -10.64 4.07 -20.77
N GLN A 336 -11.75 4.06 -20.03
CA GLN A 336 -12.92 4.86 -20.34
C GLN A 336 -12.96 6.09 -19.44
N LEU A 337 -13.12 7.29 -20.01
CA LEU A 337 -13.34 8.53 -19.29
C LEU A 337 -14.76 9.04 -19.55
N ASP A 338 -15.56 9.09 -18.49
CA ASP A 338 -16.92 9.59 -18.47
C ASP A 338 -16.96 11.02 -17.92
N LEU A 339 -17.66 11.92 -18.62
CA LEU A 339 -17.81 13.32 -18.29
C LEU A 339 -19.29 13.75 -18.36
N ILE A 340 -19.65 14.78 -17.59
CA ILE A 340 -21.02 15.36 -17.56
C ILE A 340 -21.02 16.82 -18.01
N ASP A 341 -20.13 17.63 -17.44
CA ASP A 341 -19.90 19.04 -17.75
C ASP A 341 -18.54 19.48 -17.16
N GLU A 342 -18.18 20.75 -17.30
CA GLU A 342 -16.90 21.30 -16.87
C GLU A 342 -16.71 21.42 -15.35
N MET A 343 -17.77 21.26 -14.56
CA MET A 343 -17.77 21.42 -13.10
C MET A 343 -18.02 20.12 -12.34
N SER A 344 -18.54 19.11 -13.01
CA SER A 344 -18.84 17.79 -12.46
C SER A 344 -17.60 16.91 -12.37
N PRO A 345 -17.53 15.98 -11.39
CA PRO A 345 -16.44 15.02 -11.33
C PRO A 345 -16.37 14.18 -12.60
N GLY A 346 -15.15 13.93 -13.09
CA GLY A 346 -14.90 12.94 -14.13
C GLY A 346 -14.82 11.54 -13.51
N VAL A 347 -15.23 10.52 -14.26
CA VAL A 347 -15.09 9.12 -13.85
C VAL A 347 -14.21 8.38 -14.85
N LEU A 348 -13.07 7.89 -14.39
CA LEU A 348 -12.22 6.98 -15.15
C LEU A 348 -12.54 5.54 -14.74
N ARG A 349 -12.79 4.69 -15.74
CA ARG A 349 -13.04 3.26 -15.58
C ARG A 349 -11.93 2.49 -16.30
N GLY A 350 -11.53 1.37 -15.70
CA GLY A 350 -10.64 0.38 -16.30
C GLY A 350 -11.35 -0.97 -16.37
N SER A 351 -10.58 -2.03 -16.51
CA SER A 351 -11.07 -3.41 -16.48
C SER A 351 -11.75 -3.77 -15.16
N GLY A 352 -12.71 -4.68 -15.28
CA GLY A 352 -13.48 -5.20 -14.16
C GLY A 352 -14.34 -4.13 -13.49
N SER A 353 -14.26 -4.05 -12.17
CA SER A 353 -15.05 -3.15 -11.33
C SER A 353 -14.32 -1.86 -10.93
N PHE A 354 -13.15 -1.59 -11.52
CA PHE A 354 -12.36 -0.43 -11.15
C PHE A 354 -13.07 0.88 -11.53
N LEU A 355 -13.17 1.78 -10.56
CA LEU A 355 -13.76 3.11 -10.72
C LEU A 355 -12.89 4.14 -10.03
N TYR A 356 -12.63 5.25 -10.74
CA TYR A 356 -11.86 6.37 -10.24
C TYR A 356 -12.60 7.69 -10.47
N VAL A 357 -12.91 8.41 -9.40
CA VAL A 357 -13.53 9.75 -9.48
C VAL A 357 -12.46 10.81 -9.34
N LEU A 358 -12.52 11.84 -10.19
CA LEU A 358 -11.59 12.95 -10.22
C LEU A 358 -12.34 14.29 -10.19
N MET A 359 -12.11 15.10 -9.16
CA MET A 359 -12.71 16.44 -9.07
C MET A 359 -12.06 17.39 -10.08
N PRO A 360 -12.85 18.17 -10.85
CA PRO A 360 -12.29 19.15 -11.77
C PRO A 360 -11.70 20.35 -11.03
N MET A 361 -10.79 21.02 -11.71
CA MET A 361 -10.25 22.30 -11.33
C MET A 361 -11.00 23.42 -12.05
N ARG A 362 -11.30 24.49 -11.32
CA ARG A 362 -11.88 25.68 -11.94
C ARG A 362 -10.84 26.32 -12.84
N VAL A 363 -11.13 26.40 -14.13
CA VAL A 363 -10.31 27.15 -15.08
C VAL A 363 -10.72 28.61 -14.98
N THR A 364 -9.89 29.45 -14.35
CA THR A 364 -9.98 30.89 -14.58
C THR A 364 -9.47 31.15 -15.98
N GLY A 365 -10.36 31.61 -16.86
CA GLY A 365 -10.07 31.92 -18.25
C GLY A 365 -9.10 33.08 -18.44
#